data_AF-A0A1V1P901-F1
#
_entry.id   AF-A0A1V1P901-F1
#
_cell.length_a   1.000
_cell.length_b   1.000
_cell.length_c   1.000
_cell.angle_alpha   90.00
_cell.angle_beta   90.00
_cell.angle_gamma   90.00
#
_symmetry.space_group_name_H-M   'P 1'
#
loop_
_entity.id
_entity.type
_entity.pdbx_description
1 polymer ?
#
loop_
_entity_poly.entity_id
_entity_poly.type
_entity_poly.pdbx_seq_one_letter_code
_entity_poly.pdbx_strand_id
1 'polypeptide(L)'
;MKKNIQTDLNAIDTMSDDMIDTSDIPELTEKFFSTAKWRIPKSTVKVTIEIEPDVLYWYKSVSTNYQQQLAAALRLYAYAHQKGFSF
;
A
#
# COMPACT_ATOMS: atom_id res chain seq x y z
N MET A 1 -0.62 -0.82 -20.26
CA MET A 1 -0.93 -2.24 -20.52
C MET A 1 -2.09 -2.64 -19.61
N LYS A 2 -3.22 -3.10 -20.14
CA LYS A 2 -4.31 -3.63 -19.31
C LYS A 2 -3.85 -4.99 -18.78
N LYS A 3 -3.80 -5.16 -17.46
CA LYS A 3 -3.40 -6.41 -16.83
C LYS A 3 -4.55 -7.41 -17.05
N ASN A 4 -4.36 -8.32 -17.99
CA ASN A 4 -5.35 -9.36 -18.24
C ASN A 4 -5.28 -10.36 -17.08
N ILE A 5 -6.42 -10.61 -16.45
CA ILE A 5 -6.55 -11.58 -15.37
C ILE A 5 -6.38 -12.98 -16.00
N GLN A 6 -5.35 -13.72 -15.56
CA GLN A 6 -5.06 -15.08 -16.02
C GLN A 6 -5.88 -16.11 -15.22
N THR A 7 -7.19 -15.89 -15.14
CA THR A 7 -8.10 -16.74 -14.36
C THR A 7 -9.44 -16.80 -15.07
N ASP A 8 -10.08 -17.96 -15.05
CA ASP A 8 -11.42 -18.14 -15.61
C ASP A 8 -12.45 -17.46 -14.71
N LEU A 9 -12.76 -16.20 -15.03
CA LEU A 9 -13.72 -15.40 -14.29
C LEU A 9 -15.14 -15.94 -14.43
N ASN A 10 -15.48 -16.61 -15.55
CA ASN A 10 -16.82 -17.15 -15.75
C ASN A 10 -17.06 -18.32 -14.79
N ALA A 11 -16.04 -19.16 -14.57
CA ALA A 11 -16.12 -20.24 -13.58
C ALA A 11 -16.39 -19.71 -12.16
N ILE A 12 -15.72 -18.63 -11.77
CA ILE A 12 -15.92 -17.97 -10.46
C ILE A 12 -17.33 -17.34 -10.37
N ASP A 13 -17.79 -16.68 -11.43
CA ASP A 13 -19.11 -16.01 -11.45
C ASP A 13 -20.28 -17.01 -11.36
N THR A 14 -20.07 -18.25 -11.83
CA THR A 14 -21.06 -19.34 -11.74
C THR A 14 -20.95 -20.19 -10.47
N MET A 15 -19.94 -19.99 -9.64
CA MET A 15 -19.70 -20.79 -8.43
C MET A 15 -20.69 -20.38 -7.33
N SER A 16 -21.35 -21.37 -6.71
CA SER A 16 -22.22 -21.12 -5.56
C SER A 16 -21.43 -21.11 -4.25
N ASP A 17 -21.94 -20.41 -3.23
CA ASP A 17 -21.31 -20.32 -1.90
C ASP A 17 -20.96 -21.69 -1.29
N ASP A 18 -21.82 -22.69 -1.45
CA ASP A 18 -21.60 -24.06 -0.93
C ASP A 18 -20.37 -24.77 -1.54
N MET A 19 -19.87 -24.29 -2.69
CA MET A 19 -18.67 -24.84 -3.34
C MET A 19 -17.39 -24.21 -2.78
N ILE A 20 -17.49 -23.16 -1.96
CA ILE A 20 -16.36 -22.45 -1.37
C ILE A 20 -15.96 -23.16 -0.07
N ASP A 21 -14.83 -23.85 -0.10
CA ASP A 21 -14.23 -24.45 1.09
C ASP A 21 -13.69 -23.35 2.02
N THR A 22 -14.22 -23.29 3.24
CA THR A 22 -13.82 -22.36 4.30
C THR A 22 -13.26 -23.07 5.53
N SER A 23 -12.99 -24.38 5.44
CA SER A 23 -12.58 -25.22 6.57
C SER A 23 -11.24 -24.80 7.19
N ASP A 24 -10.42 -24.05 6.47
CA ASP A 24 -9.11 -23.54 6.89
C ASP A 24 -9.17 -22.16 7.57
N ILE A 25 -10.30 -21.44 7.47
CA ILE A 25 -10.44 -20.07 7.97
C ILE A 25 -11.52 -20.01 9.06
N PRO A 26 -11.17 -19.67 10.31
CA PRO A 26 -12.14 -19.54 11.38
C PRO A 26 -13.06 -18.33 11.18
N GLU A 27 -14.30 -18.44 11.65
CA GLU A 27 -15.27 -17.33 11.59
C GLU A 27 -14.80 -16.09 12.38
N LEU A 28 -14.92 -14.92 11.75
CA LEU A 28 -14.56 -13.64 12.38
C LEU A 28 -15.65 -13.21 13.38
N THR A 29 -15.37 -13.39 14.67
CA THR A 29 -16.29 -13.00 15.76
C THR A 29 -16.32 -11.50 16.04
N GLU A 30 -17.34 -11.02 16.77
CA GLU A 30 -17.40 -9.62 17.25
C GLU A 30 -16.14 -9.20 18.04
N LYS A 31 -15.50 -10.14 18.75
CA LYS A 31 -14.25 -9.90 19.48
C LYS A 31 -13.08 -9.55 18.56
N PHE A 32 -13.06 -10.07 17.34
CA PHE A 32 -12.08 -9.66 16.33
C PHE A 32 -12.30 -8.20 15.93
N PHE A 33 -13.55 -7.85 15.63
CA PHE A 33 -13.90 -6.49 15.19
C PHE A 33 -13.77 -5.44 16.30
N SER A 34 -13.94 -5.81 17.57
CA SER A 34 -13.80 -4.87 18.70
C SER A 34 -12.38 -4.32 18.90
N THR A 35 -11.36 -5.03 18.40
CA THR A 35 -9.95 -4.63 18.50
C THR A 35 -9.32 -4.29 17.14
N ALA A 36 -10.07 -4.49 16.06
CA ALA A 36 -9.60 -4.23 14.71
C ALA A 36 -9.31 -2.73 14.51
N LYS A 37 -8.09 -2.42 14.06
CA LYS A 37 -7.69 -1.04 13.73
C LYS A 37 -7.94 -0.78 12.25
N TRP A 38 -8.87 0.13 11.96
CA TRP A 38 -9.05 0.65 10.61
C TRP A 38 -7.78 1.36 10.13
N ARG A 39 -7.19 0.86 9.04
CA ARG A 39 -6.05 1.49 8.36
C ARG A 39 -6.56 2.16 7.10
N ILE A 40 -7.00 3.40 7.22
CA ILE A 40 -7.35 4.22 6.06
C ILE A 40 -6.03 4.64 5.38
N PRO A 41 -5.85 4.38 4.07
CA PRO A 41 -4.69 4.87 3.34
C PRO A 41 -4.66 6.40 3.45
N LYS A 42 -3.53 6.96 3.89
CA LYS A 42 -3.37 8.41 3.96
C LYS A 42 -3.40 8.98 2.55
N SER A 43 -4.18 10.04 2.35
CA SER A 43 -4.16 10.80 1.12
C SER A 43 -2.76 11.34 0.86
N THR A 44 -2.28 11.16 -0.36
CA THR A 44 -0.99 11.68 -0.81
C THR A 44 -1.21 12.98 -1.57
N VAL A 45 -0.40 14.00 -1.29
CA VAL A 45 -0.42 15.27 -2.02
C VAL A 45 0.75 15.28 -3.02
N LYS A 46 0.49 15.77 -4.24
CA LYS A 46 1.54 15.98 -5.25
C LYS A 46 2.17 17.36 -5.04
N VAL A 47 3.49 17.39 -4.92
CA VAL A 47 4.28 18.63 -4.79
C VAL A 47 5.37 18.64 -5.87
N THR A 48 5.73 19.82 -6.34
CA THR A 48 6.88 20.03 -7.24
C THR A 48 8.03 20.57 -6.40
N ILE A 49 9.19 19.94 -6.47
CA ILE A 49 10.39 20.30 -5.71
C ILE A 49 11.56 20.30 -6.70
N GLU A 50 12.42 21.31 -6.60
CA GLU A 50 13.69 21.36 -7.31
C GLU A 50 14.76 20.62 -6.50
N ILE A 51 15.51 19.74 -7.15
CA ILE A 51 16.61 18.98 -6.55
C ILE A 51 17.79 18.98 -7.50
N GLU A 52 18.99 18.80 -6.96
CA GLU A 52 20.20 18.70 -7.77
C GLU A 52 20.15 17.47 -8.70
N PRO A 53 20.66 17.57 -9.94
CA PRO A 53 20.56 16.48 -10.92
C PRO A 53 21.21 15.17 -10.47
N ASP A 54 22.35 15.24 -9.78
CA ASP A 54 23.10 14.10 -9.26
C ASP A 54 22.30 13.30 -8.21
N VAL A 55 21.58 13.99 -7.33
CA VAL A 55 20.66 13.38 -6.36
C VAL A 55 19.58 12.59 -7.09
N LEU A 56 18.97 13.19 -8.12
CA LEU A 56 17.96 12.50 -8.92
C LEU A 56 18.54 11.28 -9.65
N TYR A 57 19.75 11.39 -10.21
CA TYR A 57 20.41 10.27 -10.89
C TYR A 57 20.72 9.13 -9.95
N TRP A 58 21.18 9.43 -8.73
CA TRP A 58 21.40 8.42 -7.70
C TRP A 58 20.10 7.68 -7.34
N TYR A 59 19.00 8.38 -7.09
CA TYR A 59 17.72 7.72 -6.80
C TYR A 59 17.22 6.84 -7.97
N LYS A 60 17.43 7.28 -9.21
CA LYS A 60 17.07 6.50 -10.41
C LYS A 60 17.95 5.27 -10.61
N SER A 61 19.20 5.27 -10.14
CA SER A 61 20.09 4.11 -10.25
C SER A 61 19.75 3.01 -9.25
N VAL A 62 19.19 3.37 -8.09
CA VAL A 62 18.82 2.42 -7.03
C VAL A 62 17.52 1.69 -7.32
N SER A 63 16.52 2.36 -7.91
CA SER A 63 15.24 1.70 -8.21
C SER A 63 14.44 2.35 -9.33
N THR A 64 13.64 1.54 -10.01
CA THR A 64 12.60 2.00 -10.94
C THR A 64 11.49 2.81 -10.24
N ASN A 65 11.30 2.59 -8.93
CA ASN A 65 10.32 3.30 -8.09
C ASN A 65 10.95 4.46 -7.30
N TYR A 66 11.89 5.18 -7.90
CA TYR A 66 12.64 6.26 -7.26
C TYR A 66 11.77 7.34 -6.59
N GLN A 67 10.57 7.61 -7.14
CA GLN A 67 9.61 8.55 -6.55
C GLN A 67 9.10 8.10 -5.16
N GLN A 68 8.90 6.80 -4.95
CA GLN A 68 8.49 6.26 -3.65
C GLN A 68 9.63 6.35 -2.63
N GLN A 69 10.87 6.10 -3.06
CA GLN A 69 12.04 6.27 -2.21
C GLN A 69 12.24 7.73 -1.79
N LEU A 70 12.07 8.67 -2.73
CA LEU A 70 12.15 10.10 -2.46
C LEU A 70 11.07 10.54 -1.46
N ALA A 71 9.82 10.09 -1.64
CA ALA A 71 8.75 10.34 -0.68
C ALA A 71 9.04 9.76 0.72
N ALA A 72 9.66 8.57 0.80
CA ALA A 72 10.07 7.96 2.06
C ALA A 72 11.18 8.75 2.75
N ALA A 73 12.17 9.24 2.00
CA ALA A 73 13.26 10.08 2.52
C ALA A 73 12.72 11.41 3.09
N LEU A 74 11.83 12.09 2.36
CA LEU A 74 11.16 13.30 2.86
C LEU A 74 10.41 13.05 4.17
N ARG A 75 9.69 11.92 4.24
CA ARG A 75 8.96 11.52 5.43
C ARG A 75 9.90 11.25 6.62
N LEU A 76 11.00 10.55 6.39
CA LEU A 76 12.00 10.25 7.43
C LEU A 76 12.65 11.54 7.94
N TYR A 77 13.01 12.46 7.03
CA TYR A 77 13.55 13.76 7.40
C TYR A 77 12.57 14.55 8.26
N ALA A 78 11.30 14.62 7.86
CA ALA A 78 10.25 15.28 8.63
C ALA A 78 10.11 14.68 10.04
N TYR A 79 10.13 13.34 10.17
CA TYR A 79 10.06 12.68 11.48
C TYR A 79 11.25 12.98 12.37
N ALA A 80 12.47 12.94 11.81
CA ALA A 80 13.68 13.21 12.58
C ALA A 80 13.71 14.64 13.15
N HIS A 81 13.00 15.57 12.52
CA HIS A 81 13.00 16.99 12.88
C HIS A 81 11.68 17.48 13.47
N GLN A 82 10.66 16.63 13.59
CA GLN A 82 9.42 16.96 14.29
C GLN A 82 9.56 16.69 15.79
N LYS A 83 9.68 17.75 16.61
CA LYS A 83 9.32 17.67 18.03
C LYS A 83 7.79 17.60 18.15
N GLY A 84 7.26 16.46 18.62
CA GLY A 84 5.90 16.39 19.20
C GLY A 84 4.77 15.83 18.32
N PHE A 85 5.05 15.06 17.27
CA PHE A 85 3.97 14.37 16.53
C PHE A 85 3.84 12.92 17.00
N SER A 86 2.91 12.65 17.93
CA SER A 86 2.52 11.28 18.30
C SER A 86 1.50 10.75 17.30
N PHE A 87 1.63 9.48 16.93
CA PHE A 87 0.56 8.70 16.29
C PHE A 87 -0.46 8.21 17.30
#